data_AF-A0A357CIA3-F1
#
_entry.id   AF-A0A357CIA3-F1
#
_cell.length_a   1.000
_cell.length_b   1.000
_cell.length_c   1.000
_cell.angle_alpha   90.00
_cell.angle_beta   90.00
_cell.angle_gamma   90.00
#
_symmetry.space_group_name_H-M   'P 1'
#
loop_
_entity.id
_entity.type
_entity.pdbx_description
1 polymer ?
#
loop_
_entity_poly.entity_id
_entity_poly.type
_entity_poly.pdbx_seq_one_letter_code
_entity_poly.pdbx_strand_id
1 'polypeptide(L)'
;ASIGGKKLEKFDIADQATAERLKAALEGGRFTVANIESKSQRRNPAAPFTTSTLQQEASRKFGFSPRHTMQLAQRLYEGVDLGGESEGLITYMRTDGVQIVPEAIAAA
;
A
#
# COMPACT_ATOMS: atom_id res chain seq x y z
N ALA A 1 -0.46 -14.62 -23.65
CA ALA A 1 -0.19 -14.37 -25.07
C ALA A 1 0.75 -15.45 -25.59
N SER A 2 0.58 -15.90 -26.83
CA SER A 2 1.47 -16.88 -27.46
C SER A 2 1.96 -16.35 -28.81
N ILE A 3 3.19 -16.72 -29.18
CA ILE A 3 3.79 -16.43 -30.48
C ILE A 3 4.07 -17.79 -31.13
N GLY A 4 3.49 -18.06 -32.29
CA GLY A 4 3.68 -19.35 -32.98
C GLY A 4 3.25 -20.57 -32.15
N GLY A 5 2.20 -20.42 -31.33
CA GLY A 5 1.70 -21.49 -30.46
C GLY A 5 2.47 -21.68 -29.14
N LYS A 6 3.62 -21.03 -28.96
CA LYS A 6 4.35 -21.03 -27.68
C LYS A 6 3.87 -19.90 -26.78
N LYS A 7 3.47 -20.21 -25.55
CA LYS A 7 3.11 -19.23 -24.53
C LYS A 7 4.35 -18.41 -24.15
N LEU A 8 4.20 -17.09 -24.10
CA LEU A 8 5.22 -16.17 -23.62
C LEU A 8 5.37 -16.27 -22.10
N GLU A 9 6.59 -16.48 -21.64
CA GLU A 9 7.02 -16.43 -20.24
C GLU A 9 7.87 -15.18 -19.98
N LYS A 10 8.28 -14.98 -18.71
CA LYS A 10 9.07 -13.82 -18.30
C LYS A 10 10.41 -13.81 -19.05
N PHE A 11 10.71 -12.71 -19.75
CA PHE A 11 11.92 -12.48 -20.57
C PHE A 11 11.96 -13.16 -21.95
N ASP A 12 10.84 -13.65 -22.47
CA ASP A 12 10.82 -14.24 -23.83
C ASP A 12 10.97 -13.22 -24.98
N ILE A 13 10.87 -11.92 -24.69
CA ILE A 13 11.18 -10.83 -25.64
C ILE A 13 12.58 -10.32 -25.30
N ALA A 14 13.58 -10.90 -25.96
CA ALA A 14 14.99 -10.71 -25.62
C ALA A 14 15.61 -9.43 -26.22
N ASP A 15 15.05 -8.91 -27.30
CA ASP A 15 15.66 -7.82 -28.06
C ASP A 15 14.63 -6.87 -28.69
N GLN A 16 15.10 -5.68 -29.06
CA GLN A 16 14.28 -4.61 -29.64
C GLN A 16 13.66 -5.02 -30.99
N ALA A 17 14.40 -5.71 -31.86
CA ALA A 17 13.90 -6.10 -33.17
C ALA A 17 12.73 -7.10 -33.07
N THR A 18 12.80 -8.01 -32.11
CA THR A 18 11.72 -8.95 -31.80
C THR A 18 10.51 -8.24 -31.22
N ALA A 19 10.71 -7.25 -30.33
CA ALA A 19 9.62 -6.44 -29.80
C ALA A 19 8.91 -5.63 -30.90
N GLU A 20 9.65 -4.99 -31.80
CA GLU A 20 9.11 -4.21 -32.91
C GLU A 20 8.32 -5.07 -33.90
N ARG A 21 8.82 -6.26 -34.22
CA ARG A 21 8.12 -7.23 -35.07
C ARG A 21 6.77 -7.65 -34.48
N LEU A 22 6.72 -7.91 -33.18
CA LEU A 22 5.50 -8.28 -32.48
C LEU A 22 4.51 -7.13 -32.39
N LYS A 23 5.00 -5.91 -32.13
CA LYS A 23 4.20 -4.69 -32.14
C LYS A 23 3.51 -4.50 -33.50
N ALA A 24 4.26 -4.56 -34.60
CA ALA A 24 3.71 -4.42 -35.94
C ALA A 24 2.63 -5.49 -36.25
N ALA A 25 2.82 -6.73 -35.78
CA ALA A 25 1.84 -7.80 -35.94
C ALA A 25 0.55 -7.57 -35.12
N LEU A 26 0.65 -6.88 -33.97
CA LEU A 26 -0.49 -6.59 -33.10
C LEU A 26 -1.28 -5.34 -33.54
N GLU A 27 -0.61 -4.34 -34.12
CA GLU A 27 -1.24 -3.06 -34.52
C GLU A 27 -2.34 -3.22 -35.58
N GLY A 28 -2.27 -4.27 -36.42
CA GLY A 28 -3.32 -4.62 -37.40
C GLY A 28 -4.29 -5.70 -36.92
N GLY A 29 -4.13 -6.21 -35.70
CA GLY A 29 -4.86 -7.36 -35.18
C GLY A 29 -6.27 -7.01 -34.74
N ARG A 30 -7.24 -7.90 -35.02
CA ARG A 30 -8.55 -7.89 -34.36
C ARG A 30 -8.50 -8.81 -33.14
N PHE A 31 -8.81 -8.28 -31.97
CA PHE A 31 -8.79 -9.02 -30.73
C PHE A 31 -10.21 -9.35 -30.28
N THR A 32 -10.38 -10.52 -29.68
CA THR A 32 -11.62 -10.95 -29.03
C THR A 32 -11.31 -11.31 -27.59
N VAL A 33 -12.32 -11.20 -26.73
CA VAL A 33 -12.19 -11.61 -25.33
C VAL A 33 -12.12 -13.13 -25.28
N ALA A 34 -10.98 -13.67 -24.88
CA ALA A 34 -10.79 -15.12 -24.78
C ALA A 34 -11.45 -15.72 -23.52
N ASN A 35 -11.51 -14.96 -22.42
CA ASN A 35 -12.11 -15.39 -21.17
C ASN A 35 -12.47 -14.18 -20.29
N ILE A 36 -13.56 -14.28 -19.53
CA ILE A 36 -13.94 -13.34 -18.47
C ILE A 36 -14.10 -14.15 -17.19
N GLU A 37 -13.31 -13.82 -16.17
CA GLU A 37 -13.41 -14.44 -14.86
C GLU A 37 -13.81 -13.38 -13.82
N SER A 38 -14.86 -13.67 -13.05
CA SER A 38 -15.29 -12.84 -11.93
C SER A 38 -15.14 -13.62 -10.63
N LYS A 39 -14.34 -13.09 -9.72
CA LYS A 39 -14.09 -13.65 -8.40
C LYS A 39 -14.42 -12.61 -7.35
N SER A 40 -15.22 -13.00 -6.36
CA SER A 40 -15.41 -12.18 -5.17
C SER A 40 -14.12 -12.18 -4.37
N GLN A 41 -13.53 -11.00 -4.17
CA GLN A 41 -12.37 -10.81 -3.32
C GLN A 41 -12.76 -10.00 -2.10
N ARG A 42 -12.55 -10.56 -0.91
CA ARG A 42 -12.71 -9.85 0.35
C ARG A 42 -11.38 -9.23 0.75
N ARG A 43 -11.38 -7.93 1.05
CA ARG A 43 -10.23 -7.24 1.63
C ARG A 43 -10.59 -6.79 3.04
N ASN A 44 -9.90 -7.37 4.02
CA ASN A 44 -10.02 -6.94 5.41
C ASN A 44 -9.25 -5.63 5.62
N PRO A 45 -9.68 -4.76 6.56
CA PRO A 45 -8.94 -3.56 6.92
C PRO A 45 -7.55 -3.92 7.47
N ALA A 46 -6.62 -2.98 7.35
CA ALA A 46 -5.32 -3.13 7.98
C ALA A 46 -5.47 -3.13 9.51
N ALA A 47 -4.54 -3.78 10.18
CA ALA A 47 -4.46 -3.71 11.63
C ALA A 47 -4.17 -2.26 12.09
N PRO A 48 -4.51 -1.94 13.35
CA PRO A 48 -4.06 -0.71 14.01
C PRO A 48 -2.54 -0.54 13.95
N PHE A 49 -2.08 0.69 14.12
CA PHE A 49 -0.66 0.99 14.04
C PHE A 49 0.13 0.41 15.22
N THR A 50 1.25 -0.22 14.90
CA THR A 50 2.39 -0.42 15.80
C THR A 50 3.44 0.64 15.47
N THR A 51 4.53 0.68 16.24
CA THR A 51 5.65 1.59 15.98
C THR A 51 6.20 1.44 14.55
N SER A 52 6.37 0.19 14.09
CA SER A 52 6.99 -0.08 12.79
C SER A 52 6.04 0.22 11.63
N THR A 53 4.76 -0.12 11.74
CA THR A 53 3.77 0.15 10.68
C THR A 53 3.43 1.63 10.59
N LEU A 54 3.43 2.37 11.70
CA LEU A 54 3.32 3.83 11.71
C LEU A 54 4.48 4.49 10.94
N GLN A 55 5.72 4.10 11.24
CA GLN A 55 6.90 4.65 10.56
C GLN A 55 6.93 4.33 9.07
N GLN A 56 6.56 3.09 8.69
CA GLN A 56 6.49 2.67 7.28
C GLN A 56 5.43 3.45 6.52
N GLU A 57 4.21 3.59 7.06
CA GLU A 57 3.13 4.33 6.40
C GLU A 57 3.40 5.83 6.38
N ALA A 58 4.01 6.41 7.42
CA ALA A 58 4.41 7.82 7.43
C ALA A 58 5.50 8.12 6.39
N SER A 59 6.46 7.21 6.20
CA SER A 59 7.45 7.30 5.12
C SER A 59 6.77 7.20 3.74
N ARG A 60 5.91 6.20 3.54
CA ARG A 60 5.24 5.98 2.24
C ARG A 60 4.29 7.12 1.84
N LYS A 61 3.53 7.66 2.80
CA LYS A 61 2.46 8.64 2.54
C LYS A 61 2.92 10.08 2.65
N PHE A 62 3.81 10.38 3.59
CA PHE A 62 4.21 11.74 3.93
C PHE A 62 5.71 12.02 3.72
N GLY A 63 6.50 11.00 3.34
CA GLY A 63 7.94 11.16 3.15
C GLY A 63 8.72 11.41 4.45
N PHE A 64 8.13 11.13 5.61
CA PHE A 64 8.77 11.40 6.90
C PHE A 64 9.85 10.37 7.21
N SER A 65 11.01 10.85 7.68
CA SER A 65 12.02 9.98 8.26
C SER A 65 11.50 9.38 9.58
N PRO A 66 11.98 8.19 10.00
CA PRO A 66 11.57 7.59 11.26
C PRO A 66 11.74 8.52 12.46
N ARG A 67 12.84 9.29 12.49
CA ARG A 67 13.11 10.27 13.55
C ARG A 67 12.04 11.37 13.60
N HIS A 68 11.67 11.92 12.43
CA HIS A 68 10.65 12.96 12.36
C HIS A 68 9.28 12.44 12.81
N THR A 69 8.88 11.26 12.32
CA THR A 69 7.63 10.60 12.73
C THR A 69 7.56 10.42 14.25
N MET A 70 8.64 9.92 14.87
CA MET A 70 8.64 9.70 16.32
C MET A 70 8.66 10.99 17.13
N GLN A 71 9.31 12.05 16.65
CA GLN A 71 9.29 13.35 17.32
C GLN A 71 7.88 13.97 17.31
N LEU A 72 7.16 13.86 16.18
CA LEU A 72 5.78 14.33 16.09
C LEU A 72 4.85 13.48 16.96
N ALA A 73 4.99 12.16 16.92
CA ALA A 73 4.20 11.25 17.75
C ALA A 73 4.42 11.50 19.25
N GLN A 74 5.65 11.78 19.68
CA GLN A 74 5.94 12.17 21.07
C GLN A 74 5.13 13.42 21.48
N ARG A 75 5.10 14.45 20.63
CA ARG A 75 4.31 15.67 20.90
C ARG A 75 2.82 15.37 20.96
N LEU A 76 2.31 14.54 20.06
CA LEU A 76 0.90 14.15 20.08
C LEU A 76 0.54 13.35 21.33
N TYR A 77 1.47 12.56 21.87
CA TYR A 77 1.28 11.80 23.11
C TYR A 77 1.34 12.69 24.36
N GLU A 78 2.33 13.57 24.44
CA GLU A 78 2.53 14.49 25.58
C GLU A 78 1.48 15.61 25.62
N GLY A 79 0.98 15.98 24.45
CA GLY A 79 -0.11 16.91 24.27
C GLY A 79 0.23 18.05 23.32
N VAL A 80 -0.81 18.54 22.64
CA VAL A 80 -0.74 19.73 21.80
C VAL A 80 -1.74 20.77 22.31
N ASP A 81 -1.34 22.04 22.30
CA ASP A 81 -2.21 23.14 22.67
C ASP A 81 -3.26 23.37 21.57
N LEU A 82 -4.53 23.15 21.92
CA LEU A 82 -5.68 23.34 21.04
C LEU A 82 -6.60 24.46 21.55
N GLY A 83 -6.01 25.63 21.86
CA GLY A 83 -6.78 26.82 22.17
C GLY A 83 -7.03 27.02 23.66
N GLY A 84 -6.07 26.65 24.50
CA GLY A 84 -6.08 26.94 25.94
C GLY A 84 -5.93 25.70 26.83
N GLU A 85 -6.08 24.51 26.28
CA GLU A 85 -5.85 23.24 26.99
C GLU A 85 -4.90 22.36 26.17
N SER A 86 -3.97 21.72 26.87
CA SER A 86 -2.97 20.82 26.28
C SER A 86 -3.48 19.39 26.43
N GLU A 87 -3.88 18.76 25.32
CA GLU A 87 -4.49 17.43 25.30
C GLU A 87 -3.63 16.42 24.53
N GLY A 88 -3.46 15.22 25.09
CA GLY A 88 -2.82 14.07 24.44
C GLY A 88 -3.75 13.42 23.41
N LEU A 89 -3.36 13.43 22.14
CA LEU A 89 -4.20 13.01 21.02
C LEU A 89 -4.03 11.54 20.60
N ILE A 90 -2.98 10.86 21.07
CA ILE A 90 -2.70 9.46 20.73
C ILE A 90 -2.27 8.66 21.96
N THR A 91 -2.38 7.34 21.87
CA THR A 91 -1.75 6.43 22.85
C THR A 91 -0.24 6.37 22.68
N TYR A 92 0.44 5.70 23.61
CA TYR A 92 1.90 5.59 23.59
C TYR A 92 2.41 4.95 22.29
N MET A 93 3.17 5.74 21.52
CA MET A 93 3.59 5.44 20.14
C MET A 93 4.68 4.36 20.03
N ARG A 94 5.31 3.96 21.13
CA ARG A 94 6.33 2.89 21.17
C ARG A 94 5.69 1.60 21.66
N THR A 95 4.93 0.96 20.79
CA THR A 95 4.25 -0.32 21.00
C THR A 95 4.54 -1.29 19.86
N ASP A 96 4.67 -2.57 20.21
CA ASP A 96 4.67 -3.72 19.28
C ASP A 96 3.28 -4.38 19.15
N GLY A 97 2.37 -4.04 20.05
CA GLY A 97 1.00 -4.55 20.10
C GLY A 97 0.01 -3.78 19.23
N VAL A 98 -1.01 -4.50 18.73
CA VAL A 98 -2.16 -3.97 17.97
C VAL A 98 -3.46 -4.03 18.77
N GLN A 99 -3.38 -4.29 20.07
CA GLN A 99 -4.54 -4.41 20.95
C GLN A 99 -5.23 -3.05 21.09
N ILE A 100 -6.55 -3.06 20.94
CA ILE A 100 -7.40 -1.90 21.17
C ILE A 100 -8.30 -2.21 22.37
N VAL A 101 -8.43 -1.27 23.30
CA VAL A 101 -9.36 -1.37 24.42
C VAL A 101 -10.82 -1.27 23.93
N PRO A 102 -11.78 -1.99 24.53
CA PRO A 102 -13.16 -2.03 24.04
C PRO A 102 -13.79 -0.65 23.80
N GLU A 103 -13.45 0.34 24.64
CA GLU A 103 -13.94 1.72 24.55
C GLU A 103 -13.50 2.39 23.24
N ALA A 104 -12.27 2.14 22.78
CA ALA A 104 -11.75 2.68 21.53
C ALA A 104 -12.31 1.96 20.30
N ILE A 105 -12.77 0.70 20.45
CA ILE A 105 -13.51 -0.01 19.40
C ILE A 105 -14.92 0.58 19.26
N ALA A 106 -15.57 0.93 20.36
CA ALA A 106 -16.92 1.51 20.36
C ALA A 106 -16.98 2.95 19.82
N ALA A 107 -15.87 3.69 19.87
CA ALA A 107 -15.77 5.06 19.37
C ALA A 107 -15.44 5.17 17.87
N ALA A 108 -15.12 4.06 17.20
CA ALA A 108 -14.73 4.00 15.79
C ALA A 108 -15.91 3.74 14.84
#